data_AF-A0A4P7GRT0-F1
#
_entry.id   AF-A0A4P7GRT0-F1
#
_cell.length_a   1.000
_cell.length_b   1.000
_cell.length_c   1.000
_cell.angle_alpha   90.00
_cell.angle_beta   90.00
_cell.angle_gamma   90.00
#
_symmetry.space_group_name_H-M   'P 1'
#
loop_
_entity.id
_entity.type
_entity.pdbx_description
1 polymer ?
#
loop_
_entity_poly.entity_id
_entity_poly.type
_entity_poly.pdbx_seq_one_letter_code
_entity_poly.pdbx_strand_id
1 'polypeptide(L)'
;MAGKSTTTRDFNRARGFHHLDRAIAAAREAGIYVILDLHAAPGWQNEHWHSDNAHGVSLLWHDRNYQIRGRELWRHIARHYRGEPAVAGYNLLNEPNAPSIQMLNDLYNEWIAAIREVDPDHIVFLEGNNFSRDFAGLEVDFKDNIVFSSHNYTIVTHRARMYPGWIGDLYVDRSFMERTFLEVSRWLIEQDHPAWVGVKSRTVCKSGLGHATVAAGETSFCAALCRCRSSM
;
A
#
# COMPACT_ATOMS: atom_id res chain seq x y z
N MET A 1 14.43 23.78 47.57
CA MET A 1 13.99 23.90 46.16
C MET A 1 14.48 22.65 45.43
N ALA A 2 13.58 21.74 45.09
CA ALA A 2 13.92 20.54 44.32
C ALA A 2 13.08 20.58 43.03
N GLY A 3 13.78 20.74 41.90
CA GLY A 3 13.18 20.78 40.58
C GLY A 3 12.55 19.44 40.23
N LYS A 4 11.27 19.46 39.86
CA LYS A 4 10.60 18.30 39.28
C LYS A 4 11.12 18.14 37.85
N SER A 5 11.91 17.09 37.65
CA SER A 5 12.22 16.54 36.34
C SER A 5 10.90 16.20 35.62
N THR A 6 10.61 16.94 34.54
CA THR A 6 9.55 16.61 33.60
C THR A 6 9.95 15.36 32.85
N THR A 7 9.42 14.22 33.29
CA THR A 7 9.44 12.97 32.53
C THR A 7 8.75 13.19 31.20
N THR A 8 9.51 13.23 30.12
CA THR A 8 9.02 12.96 28.77
C THR A 8 8.23 11.67 28.84
N ARG A 9 6.94 11.71 28.49
CA ARG A 9 6.12 10.50 28.39
C ARG A 9 6.81 9.57 27.40
N ASP A 10 7.37 8.48 27.89
CA ASP A 10 7.71 7.32 27.07
C ASP A 10 6.39 6.84 26.45
N PHE A 11 6.13 7.28 25.22
CA PHE A 11 5.19 6.61 24.34
C PHE A 11 5.69 5.17 24.25
N ASN A 12 5.01 4.26 24.94
CA ASN A 12 5.32 2.84 25.04
C ASN A 12 5.57 2.25 23.63
N ARG A 13 6.83 2.23 23.20
CA ARG A 13 7.27 1.78 21.87
C ARG A 13 6.85 0.33 21.58
N ALA A 14 6.67 -0.47 22.63
CA ALA A 14 6.25 -1.87 22.54
C ALA A 14 4.75 -2.09 22.24
N ARG A 15 3.86 -1.09 22.42
CA ARG A 15 2.42 -1.28 22.14
C ARG A 15 2.05 -1.04 20.67
N GLY A 16 2.79 -0.18 19.97
CA GLY A 16 2.47 0.19 18.58
C GLY A 16 2.57 -0.98 17.60
N PHE A 17 3.56 -1.85 17.80
CA PHE A 17 3.80 -3.01 16.93
C PHE A 17 3.06 -4.28 17.36
N HIS A 18 2.46 -4.33 18.56
CA HIS A 18 1.89 -5.57 19.12
C HIS A 18 0.97 -6.35 18.14
N HIS A 19 0.10 -5.64 17.41
CA HIS A 19 -0.78 -6.29 16.44
C HIS A 19 -0.04 -6.72 15.16
N LEU A 20 0.94 -5.93 14.71
CA LEU A 20 1.80 -6.26 13.58
C LEU A 20 2.69 -7.47 13.88
N ASP A 21 3.35 -7.48 15.03
CA ASP A 21 4.21 -8.57 15.47
C ASP A 21 3.43 -9.89 15.55
N ARG A 22 2.21 -9.85 16.09
CA ARG A 22 1.32 -11.03 16.13
C ARG A 22 0.93 -11.52 14.75
N ALA A 23 0.59 -10.63 13.83
CA ALA A 23 0.20 -10.99 12.47
C ALA A 23 1.37 -11.58 11.68
N ILE A 24 2.56 -10.95 11.78
CA ILE A 24 3.78 -11.41 11.13
C ILE A 24 4.24 -12.76 11.68
N ALA A 25 4.16 -12.96 13.00
CA ALA A 25 4.47 -14.25 13.61
C ALA A 25 3.56 -15.37 13.08
N ALA A 26 2.25 -15.12 12.99
CA ALA A 26 1.31 -16.09 12.42
C ALA A 26 1.57 -16.36 10.94
N ALA A 27 1.91 -15.32 10.15
CA ALA A 27 2.27 -15.48 8.75
C ALA A 27 3.55 -16.31 8.58
N ARG A 28 4.56 -16.07 9.43
CA ARG A 28 5.81 -16.84 9.48
C ARG A 28 5.55 -18.32 9.76
N GLU A 29 4.76 -18.63 10.78
CA GLU A 29 4.38 -20.01 11.12
C GLU A 29 3.63 -20.71 9.98
N ALA A 30 2.89 -19.96 9.18
CA ALA A 30 2.16 -20.47 8.02
C ALA A 30 2.97 -20.49 6.71
N GLY A 31 4.22 -20.01 6.69
CA GLY A 31 5.04 -19.90 5.47
C GLY A 31 4.49 -18.90 4.45
N ILE A 32 3.91 -17.81 4.96
CA ILE A 32 3.29 -16.73 4.18
C ILE A 32 4.12 -15.46 4.32
N TYR A 33 4.37 -14.78 3.20
CA TYR A 33 4.97 -13.45 3.20
C TYR A 33 3.96 -12.34 3.50
N VAL A 34 4.42 -11.31 4.20
CA VAL A 34 3.67 -10.10 4.55
C VAL A 34 4.30 -8.90 3.85
N ILE A 35 3.48 -8.11 3.17
CA ILE A 35 3.85 -6.77 2.71
C ILE A 35 3.19 -5.79 3.69
N LEU A 36 3.99 -4.89 4.27
CA LEU A 36 3.47 -3.84 5.15
C LEU A 36 3.08 -2.63 4.31
N ASP A 37 1.86 -2.15 4.46
CA ASP A 37 1.28 -1.07 3.66
C ASP A 37 0.94 0.14 4.50
N LEU A 38 1.43 1.33 4.13
CA LEU A 38 1.02 2.58 4.76
C LEU A 38 -0.27 3.08 4.10
N HIS A 39 -1.38 2.56 4.61
CA HIS A 39 -2.71 2.85 4.08
C HIS A 39 -3.24 4.25 4.45
N ALA A 40 -2.90 4.73 5.64
CA ALA A 40 -3.31 6.01 6.18
C ALA A 40 -2.09 6.83 6.60
N ALA A 41 -1.54 7.60 5.65
CA ALA A 41 -0.36 8.40 5.90
C ALA A 41 -0.68 9.63 6.77
N PRO A 42 0.28 10.12 7.59
CA PRO A 42 0.13 11.41 8.24
C PRO A 42 -0.23 12.50 7.21
N GLY A 43 -1.30 13.24 7.47
CA GLY A 43 -1.77 14.30 6.57
C GLY A 43 -2.54 13.82 5.35
N TRP A 44 -2.86 12.52 5.21
CA TRP A 44 -3.61 11.92 4.10
C TRP A 44 -2.96 12.08 2.73
N GLN A 45 -2.69 10.98 2.06
CA GLN A 45 -2.09 10.94 0.73
C GLN A 45 -3.06 11.18 -0.42
N ASN A 46 -4.36 11.13 -0.14
CA ASN A 46 -5.44 11.45 -1.06
C ASN A 46 -6.66 11.96 -0.28
N GLU A 47 -7.66 12.45 -1.01
CA GLU A 47 -8.88 13.08 -0.52
C GLU A 47 -10.00 12.08 -0.13
N HIS A 48 -9.79 10.79 -0.27
CA HIS A 48 -10.86 9.80 -0.13
C HIS A 48 -10.84 9.08 1.21
N TRP A 49 -12.01 8.57 1.61
CA TRP A 49 -12.26 7.91 2.90
C TRP A 49 -11.33 6.73 3.19
N HIS A 50 -10.84 6.03 2.16
CA HIS A 50 -9.96 4.87 2.33
C HIS A 50 -8.55 5.24 2.79
N SER A 51 -8.17 6.52 2.77
CA SER A 51 -6.95 7.00 3.44
C SER A 51 -7.16 7.39 4.91
N ASP A 52 -8.31 7.01 5.52
CA ASP A 52 -8.77 7.49 6.83
C ASP A 52 -9.04 9.01 6.85
N ASN A 53 -9.50 9.53 5.71
CA ASN A 53 -9.71 10.95 5.48
C ASN A 53 -11.19 11.34 5.57
N ALA A 54 -11.58 11.92 6.70
CA ALA A 54 -12.93 12.42 6.92
C ALA A 54 -13.17 13.83 6.32
N HIS A 55 -12.12 14.50 5.83
CA HIS A 55 -12.15 15.93 5.50
C HIS A 55 -12.09 16.23 4.00
N GLY A 56 -11.76 15.25 3.16
CA GLY A 56 -11.70 15.47 1.71
C GLY A 56 -10.50 16.31 1.26
N VAL A 57 -9.44 16.40 2.06
CA VAL A 57 -8.23 17.20 1.77
C VAL A 57 -6.97 16.36 1.93
N SER A 58 -5.96 16.58 1.09
CA SER A 58 -4.67 15.90 1.18
C SER A 58 -3.59 16.89 1.62
N LEU A 59 -3.22 16.85 2.90
CA LEU A 59 -2.22 17.73 3.51
C LEU A 59 -0.79 17.20 3.35
N LEU A 60 -0.60 15.90 3.11
CA LEU A 60 0.71 15.28 2.93
C LEU A 60 1.56 16.00 1.87
N TRP A 61 0.92 16.45 0.78
CA TRP A 61 1.59 17.11 -0.33
C TRP A 61 1.91 18.59 -0.06
N HIS A 62 1.27 19.21 0.93
CA HIS A 62 1.32 20.66 1.13
C HIS A 62 2.01 21.09 2.43
N ASP A 63 2.21 20.17 3.39
CA ASP A 63 2.93 20.45 4.63
C ASP A 63 4.05 19.43 4.85
N ARG A 64 5.27 19.97 4.88
CA ARG A 64 6.52 19.23 5.05
C ARG A 64 6.56 18.41 6.35
N ASN A 65 5.88 18.86 7.40
CA ASN A 65 5.83 18.13 8.67
C ASN A 65 5.19 16.76 8.52
N TYR A 66 4.17 16.62 7.66
CA TYR A 66 3.53 15.32 7.42
C TYR A 66 4.46 14.36 6.66
N GLN A 67 5.21 14.87 5.68
CA GLN A 67 6.19 14.10 4.92
C GLN A 67 7.32 13.59 5.83
N ILE A 68 7.84 14.45 6.71
CA ILE A 68 8.86 14.09 7.70
C ILE A 68 8.33 13.03 8.67
N ARG A 69 7.08 13.17 9.14
CA ARG A 69 6.47 12.19 10.03
C ARG A 69 6.30 10.82 9.35
N GLY A 70 5.89 10.79 8.08
CA GLY A 70 5.82 9.56 7.29
C GLY A 70 7.18 8.91 7.10
N ARG A 71 8.21 9.70 6.76
CA ARG A 71 9.60 9.24 6.66
C ARG A 71 10.11 8.61 7.96
N GLU A 72 9.96 9.31 9.09
CA GLU A 72 10.42 8.80 10.38
C GLU A 72 9.63 7.58 10.85
N LEU A 73 8.33 7.52 10.53
CA LEU A 73 7.52 6.32 10.76
C LEU A 73 8.09 5.13 9.98
N TRP A 74 8.36 5.29 8.69
CA TRP A 74 8.95 4.23 7.86
C TRP A 74 10.33 3.79 8.35
N ARG A 75 11.22 4.74 8.67
CA ARG A 75 12.51 4.42 9.29
C ARG A 75 12.34 3.64 10.60
N HIS A 76 11.32 3.96 11.39
CA HIS A 76 11.03 3.24 12.64
C HIS A 76 10.53 1.81 12.39
N ILE A 77 9.60 1.62 11.45
CA ILE A 77 9.06 0.31 11.03
C ILE A 77 10.19 -0.55 10.46
N ALA A 78 10.95 -0.02 9.50
CA ALA A 78 12.03 -0.74 8.83
C ALA A 78 13.12 -1.19 9.82
N ARG A 79 13.50 -0.33 10.78
CA ARG A 79 14.44 -0.72 11.84
C ARG A 79 13.91 -1.87 12.70
N HIS A 80 12.60 -1.91 12.97
CA HIS A 80 11.99 -2.92 13.83
C HIS A 80 11.86 -4.28 13.11
N TYR A 81 11.52 -4.29 11.82
CA TYR A 81 11.37 -5.52 11.03
C TYR A 81 12.60 -5.92 10.21
N ARG A 82 13.71 -5.18 10.32
CA ARG A 82 14.97 -5.49 9.65
C ARG A 82 15.37 -6.96 9.87
N GLY A 83 15.55 -7.69 8.77
CA GLY A 83 15.92 -9.10 8.78
C GLY A 83 14.83 -10.09 9.22
N GLU A 84 13.56 -9.67 9.34
CA GLU A 84 12.43 -10.59 9.56
C GLU A 84 11.97 -11.21 8.23
N PRO A 85 12.31 -12.48 7.92
CA PRO A 85 12.09 -13.06 6.60
C PRO A 85 10.60 -13.23 6.22
N ALA A 86 9.68 -13.20 7.19
CA ALA A 86 8.26 -13.23 6.88
C ALA A 86 7.75 -11.89 6.31
N VAL A 87 8.47 -10.79 6.52
CA VAL A 87 8.20 -9.53 5.85
C VAL A 87 8.87 -9.57 4.48
N ALA A 88 8.09 -9.51 3.40
CA ALA A 88 8.64 -9.43 2.05
C ALA A 88 9.10 -7.99 1.72
N GLY A 89 8.42 -6.99 2.27
CA GLY A 89 8.77 -5.60 2.02
C GLY A 89 7.75 -4.57 2.50
N TYR A 90 7.98 -3.33 2.05
CA TYR A 90 7.30 -2.12 2.50
C TYR A 90 6.62 -1.42 1.32
N ASN A 91 5.29 -1.37 1.30
CA ASN A 91 4.52 -0.55 0.36
C ASN A 91 4.36 0.85 0.91
N LEU A 92 5.13 1.79 0.36
CA LEU A 92 5.40 3.07 1.02
C LEU A 92 4.17 3.93 1.22
N LEU A 93 3.25 3.90 0.26
CA LEU A 93 2.10 4.80 0.25
C LEU A 93 1.00 4.22 -0.63
N ASN A 94 -0.13 3.87 0.00
CA ASN A 94 -1.29 3.35 -0.71
C ASN A 94 -2.03 4.45 -1.49
N GLU A 95 -2.27 4.24 -2.78
CA GLU A 95 -3.10 5.08 -3.66
C GLU A 95 -2.82 6.58 -3.52
N PRO A 96 -1.58 7.03 -3.78
CA PRO A 96 -1.27 8.46 -3.73
C PRO A 96 -2.05 9.22 -4.80
N ASN A 97 -2.44 10.46 -4.47
CA ASN A 97 -2.98 11.43 -5.41
C ASN A 97 -2.19 12.75 -5.30
N ALA A 98 -0.93 12.70 -5.70
CA ALA A 98 -0.01 13.83 -5.63
C ALA A 98 -0.34 14.88 -6.70
N PRO A 99 -0.20 16.19 -6.40
CA PRO A 99 -0.42 17.27 -7.37
C PRO A 99 0.47 17.21 -8.61
N SER A 100 1.65 16.57 -8.50
CA SER A 100 2.55 16.32 -9.63
C SER A 100 3.37 15.05 -9.39
N ILE A 101 3.85 14.44 -10.48
CA ILE A 101 4.74 13.28 -10.41
C ILE A 101 6.07 13.60 -9.72
N GLN A 102 6.58 14.82 -9.89
CA GLN A 102 7.84 15.23 -9.24
C GLN A 102 7.71 15.21 -7.72
N MET A 103 6.59 15.67 -7.18
CA MET A 103 6.37 15.63 -5.73
C MET A 103 6.30 14.21 -5.19
N LEU A 104 5.78 13.27 -5.97
CA LEU A 104 5.76 11.85 -5.62
C LEU A 104 7.18 11.26 -5.64
N ASN A 105 7.96 11.54 -6.69
CA ASN A 105 9.36 11.12 -6.80
C ASN A 105 10.21 11.66 -5.63
N ASP A 106 10.10 12.95 -5.32
CA ASP A 106 10.84 13.58 -4.22
C ASP A 106 10.52 12.90 -2.87
N LEU A 107 9.24 12.62 -2.62
CA LEU A 107 8.79 11.92 -1.42
C LEU A 107 9.36 10.49 -1.36
N TYR A 108 9.21 9.73 -2.44
CA TYR A 108 9.68 8.34 -2.49
C TYR A 108 11.19 8.24 -2.34
N ASN A 109 11.98 9.03 -3.07
CA ASN A 109 13.43 9.01 -2.95
C ASN A 109 13.89 9.32 -1.52
N GLU A 110 13.26 10.28 -0.85
CA GLU A 110 13.58 10.58 0.53
C GLU A 110 13.21 9.45 1.51
N TRP A 111 12.04 8.84 1.33
CA TRP A 111 11.57 7.77 2.22
C TRP A 111 12.37 6.48 2.01
N ILE A 112 12.71 6.14 0.76
CA ILE A 112 13.60 5.04 0.40
C ILE A 112 14.95 5.24 1.05
N ALA A 113 15.58 6.42 0.91
CA ALA A 113 16.87 6.71 1.53
C ALA A 113 16.83 6.49 3.06
N ALA A 114 15.78 6.97 3.73
CA ALA A 114 15.61 6.80 5.17
C ALA A 114 15.41 5.34 5.61
N ILE A 115 14.74 4.52 4.79
CA ILE A 115 14.61 3.08 5.00
C ILE A 115 15.96 2.40 4.80
N ARG A 116 16.66 2.68 3.70
CA ARG A 116 17.93 2.04 3.34
C ARG A 116 19.06 2.32 4.33
N GLU A 117 19.02 3.43 5.05
CA GLU A 117 19.91 3.69 6.20
C GLU A 117 19.82 2.64 7.32
N VAL A 118 18.66 2.00 7.49
CA VAL A 118 18.41 1.05 8.58
C VAL A 118 18.15 -0.37 8.09
N ASP A 119 17.65 -0.54 6.87
CA ASP A 119 17.25 -1.80 6.28
C ASP A 119 17.55 -1.82 4.77
N PRO A 120 18.74 -2.32 4.38
CA PRO A 120 19.16 -2.34 2.99
C PRO A 120 18.49 -3.44 2.15
N ASP A 121 17.86 -4.44 2.79
CA ASP A 121 17.56 -5.72 2.12
C ASP A 121 16.10 -5.86 1.69
N HIS A 122 15.14 -5.45 2.52
CA HIS A 122 13.71 -5.64 2.22
C HIS A 122 13.26 -4.93 0.94
N ILE A 123 12.35 -5.56 0.20
CA ILE A 123 11.77 -4.97 -1.02
C ILE A 123 11.02 -3.70 -0.64
N VAL A 124 11.15 -2.66 -1.45
CA VAL A 124 10.27 -1.49 -1.34
C VAL A 124 9.28 -1.51 -2.51
N PHE A 125 8.00 -1.48 -2.17
CA PHE A 125 6.89 -1.42 -3.13
C PHE A 125 6.46 0.03 -3.32
N LEU A 126 6.32 0.44 -4.57
CA LEU A 126 5.93 1.80 -4.95
C LEU A 126 4.67 1.79 -5.80
N GLU A 127 3.75 2.68 -5.47
CA GLU A 127 2.50 2.84 -6.20
C GLU A 127 2.55 4.03 -7.15
N GLY A 128 1.82 3.92 -8.26
CA GLY A 128 1.65 5.02 -9.19
C GLY A 128 0.81 6.14 -8.60
N ASN A 129 0.91 7.33 -9.18
CA ASN A 129 0.00 8.43 -8.89
C ASN A 129 -1.44 8.09 -9.35
N ASN A 130 -2.38 8.99 -9.07
CA ASN A 130 -3.79 8.83 -9.44
C ASN A 130 -4.35 7.49 -8.96
N PHE A 131 -4.20 7.21 -7.66
CA PHE A 131 -4.69 6.02 -6.99
C PHE A 131 -4.04 4.72 -7.51
N SER A 132 -2.71 4.72 -7.67
CA SER A 132 -1.95 3.53 -8.11
C SER A 132 -2.25 3.09 -9.54
N ARG A 133 -2.58 4.07 -10.41
CA ARG A 133 -2.95 3.84 -11.81
C ARG A 133 -2.02 4.48 -12.83
N ASP A 134 -1.28 5.51 -12.43
CA ASP A 134 -0.37 6.24 -13.32
C ASP A 134 1.07 6.16 -12.83
N PHE A 135 1.89 5.41 -13.54
CA PHE A 135 3.31 5.21 -13.23
C PHE A 135 4.22 6.07 -14.12
N ALA A 136 3.64 6.80 -15.08
CA ALA A 136 4.43 7.55 -16.04
C ALA A 136 5.23 8.66 -15.34
N GLY A 137 6.55 8.65 -15.56
CA GLY A 137 7.46 9.64 -14.99
C GLY A 137 7.93 9.34 -13.56
N LEU A 138 7.66 8.15 -13.02
CA LEU A 138 8.33 7.70 -11.80
C LEU A 138 9.84 7.56 -12.05
N GLU A 139 10.64 8.17 -11.19
CA GLU A 139 12.10 8.20 -11.27
C GLU A 139 12.69 7.62 -9.99
N VAL A 140 12.96 6.31 -10.00
CA VAL A 140 13.53 5.56 -8.88
C VAL A 140 14.67 4.65 -9.32
N ASP A 141 15.69 4.47 -8.48
CA ASP A 141 16.80 3.57 -8.79
C ASP A 141 16.42 2.11 -8.51
N PHE A 142 16.25 1.30 -9.56
CA PHE A 142 15.91 -0.11 -9.45
C PHE A 142 16.96 -0.95 -8.73
N LYS A 143 18.19 -0.44 -8.57
CA LYS A 143 19.22 -1.10 -7.74
C LYS A 143 18.83 -1.20 -6.28
N ASP A 144 17.84 -0.42 -5.84
CA ASP A 144 17.35 -0.40 -4.46
C ASP A 144 16.32 -1.50 -4.15
N ASN A 145 16.26 -2.61 -4.90
CA ASN A 145 15.31 -3.70 -4.68
C ASN A 145 13.85 -3.22 -4.65
N ILE A 146 13.42 -2.62 -5.77
CA ILE A 146 12.12 -1.95 -5.93
C ILE A 146 11.17 -2.81 -6.76
N VAL A 147 9.90 -2.84 -6.37
CA VAL A 147 8.79 -3.44 -7.12
C VAL A 147 7.67 -2.40 -7.26
N PHE A 148 7.07 -2.26 -8.43
CA PHE A 148 5.89 -1.41 -8.56
C PHE A 148 4.62 -2.16 -8.19
N SER A 149 3.73 -1.53 -7.42
CA SER A 149 2.42 -2.06 -7.02
C SER A 149 1.31 -1.27 -7.70
N SER A 150 0.44 -1.95 -8.46
CA SER A 150 -0.70 -1.34 -9.16
C SER A 150 -2.05 -1.74 -8.58
N HIS A 151 -3.02 -0.83 -8.61
CA HIS A 151 -4.41 -1.10 -8.23
C HIS A 151 -5.29 -1.20 -9.46
N ASN A 152 -5.82 -2.40 -9.69
CA ASN A 152 -6.57 -2.72 -10.90
C ASN A 152 -8.07 -2.80 -10.61
N TYR A 153 -8.59 -1.67 -10.13
CA TYR A 153 -10.03 -1.43 -10.04
C TYR A 153 -10.58 -0.98 -11.39
N THR A 154 -11.76 -1.49 -11.74
CA THR A 154 -12.49 -1.10 -12.95
C THR A 154 -13.91 -0.71 -12.61
N ILE A 155 -14.62 -0.08 -13.55
CA ILE A 155 -16.05 0.17 -13.36
C ILE A 155 -16.84 -1.12 -13.08
N VAL A 156 -16.34 -2.27 -13.55
CA VAL A 156 -16.90 -3.58 -13.26
C VAL A 156 -16.78 -3.89 -11.77
N THR A 157 -15.61 -3.67 -11.18
CA THR A 157 -15.37 -4.01 -9.77
C THR A 157 -16.19 -3.13 -8.83
N HIS A 158 -16.46 -1.88 -9.21
CA HIS A 158 -17.23 -0.94 -8.39
C HIS A 158 -18.75 -0.99 -8.61
N ARG A 159 -19.21 -1.22 -9.84
CA ARG A 159 -20.62 -0.96 -10.22
C ARG A 159 -21.33 -2.15 -10.85
N ALA A 160 -20.63 -3.17 -11.33
CA ALA A 160 -21.29 -4.29 -11.99
C ALA A 160 -22.12 -5.12 -11.01
N ARG A 161 -23.42 -5.24 -11.28
CA ARG A 161 -24.28 -6.20 -10.59
C ARG A 161 -24.16 -7.60 -11.18
N MET A 162 -23.91 -7.71 -12.49
CA MET A 162 -23.68 -8.96 -13.21
C MET A 162 -22.45 -8.82 -14.12
N TYR A 163 -21.72 -9.92 -14.34
CA TYR A 163 -20.55 -9.96 -15.23
C TYR A 163 -20.48 -11.32 -15.95
N PRO A 164 -20.29 -11.34 -17.28
CA PRO A 164 -20.35 -10.19 -18.19
C PRO A 164 -21.75 -9.54 -18.20
N GLY A 165 -21.87 -8.26 -18.58
CA GLY A 165 -23.15 -7.57 -18.54
C GLY A 165 -23.07 -6.06 -18.80
N TRP A 166 -24.20 -5.37 -18.66
CA TRP A 166 -24.30 -3.92 -18.87
C TRP A 166 -24.13 -3.14 -17.56
N ILE A 167 -23.40 -2.02 -17.62
CA ILE A 167 -23.33 -0.99 -16.58
C ILE A 167 -23.73 0.34 -17.22
N GLY A 168 -25.00 0.74 -17.05
CA GLY A 168 -25.57 1.80 -17.88
C GLY A 168 -25.49 1.40 -19.35
N ASP A 169 -24.92 2.26 -20.18
CA ASP A 169 -24.78 2.03 -21.63
C ASP A 169 -23.46 1.34 -22.01
N LEU A 170 -22.65 0.92 -21.04
CA LEU A 170 -21.37 0.24 -21.26
C LEU A 170 -21.54 -1.28 -21.07
N TYR A 171 -21.31 -2.05 -22.14
CA TYR A 171 -21.17 -3.50 -22.03
C TYR A 171 -19.77 -3.88 -21.55
N VAL A 172 -19.70 -4.67 -20.48
CA VAL A 172 -18.44 -5.11 -19.87
C VAL A 172 -18.32 -6.62 -19.95
N ASP A 173 -17.16 -7.07 -20.41
CA ASP A 173 -16.80 -8.48 -20.56
C ASP A 173 -15.30 -8.69 -20.28
N ARG A 174 -14.80 -9.88 -20.62
CA ARG A 174 -13.37 -10.21 -20.46
C ARG A 174 -12.48 -9.25 -21.23
N SER A 175 -12.83 -8.93 -22.47
CA SER A 175 -12.01 -8.05 -23.32
C SER A 175 -11.99 -6.62 -22.79
N PHE A 176 -13.08 -6.14 -22.18
CA PHE A 176 -13.08 -4.88 -21.44
C PHE A 176 -12.08 -4.92 -20.27
N MET A 177 -12.14 -5.95 -19.43
CA MET A 177 -11.24 -6.09 -18.28
C MET A 177 -9.77 -6.18 -18.69
N GLU A 178 -9.49 -6.91 -19.76
CA GLU A 178 -8.14 -7.06 -20.31
C GLU A 178 -7.60 -5.73 -20.84
N ARG A 179 -8.39 -4.97 -21.61
CA ARG A 179 -7.99 -3.64 -22.07
C ARG A 179 -7.70 -2.69 -20.92
N THR A 180 -8.59 -2.61 -19.92
CA THR A 180 -8.36 -1.71 -18.77
C THR A 180 -7.13 -2.11 -17.97
N PHE A 181 -6.89 -3.41 -17.78
CA PHE A 181 -5.67 -3.88 -17.11
C PHE A 181 -4.41 -3.50 -17.89
N LEU A 182 -4.41 -3.71 -19.21
CA LEU A 182 -3.29 -3.37 -20.08
C LEU A 182 -3.06 -1.86 -20.17
N GLU A 183 -4.10 -1.03 -20.07
CA GLU A 183 -3.97 0.43 -20.03
C GLU A 183 -3.25 0.90 -18.76
N VAL A 184 -3.70 0.44 -17.58
CA VAL A 184 -3.07 0.80 -16.29
C VAL A 184 -1.65 0.22 -16.17
N SER A 185 -1.46 -1.02 -16.64
CA SER A 185 -0.19 -1.73 -16.52
C SER A 185 0.77 -1.44 -17.67
N ARG A 186 0.37 -0.66 -18.68
CA ARG A 186 1.15 -0.47 -19.92
C ARG A 186 2.57 -0.03 -19.62
N TRP A 187 2.69 1.05 -18.85
CA TRP A 187 3.98 1.62 -18.51
C TRP A 187 4.85 0.59 -17.78
N LEU A 188 4.28 -0.14 -16.81
CA LEU A 188 4.99 -1.19 -16.08
C LEU A 188 5.50 -2.31 -16.99
N ILE A 189 4.68 -2.74 -17.96
CA ILE A 189 5.04 -3.76 -18.94
C ILE A 189 6.14 -3.25 -19.87
N GLU A 190 6.05 -2.00 -20.32
CA GLU A 190 7.01 -1.39 -21.25
C GLU A 190 8.38 -1.15 -20.61
N GLN A 191 8.44 -0.87 -19.30
CA GLN A 191 9.71 -0.68 -18.60
C GLN A 191 10.42 -2.01 -18.23
N ASP A 192 9.79 -3.17 -18.45
CA ASP A 192 10.34 -4.51 -18.14
C ASP A 192 10.84 -4.63 -16.68
N HIS A 193 10.10 -4.02 -15.75
CA HIS A 193 10.42 -4.03 -14.32
C HIS A 193 9.50 -4.97 -13.54
N PRO A 194 9.97 -5.51 -12.39
CA PRO A 194 9.12 -6.29 -11.51
C PRO A 194 7.87 -5.51 -11.08
N ALA A 195 6.70 -6.09 -11.35
CA ALA A 195 5.41 -5.51 -11.02
C ALA A 195 4.55 -6.46 -10.18
N TRP A 196 3.80 -5.88 -9.26
CA TRP A 196 2.85 -6.52 -8.36
C TRP A 196 1.47 -5.86 -8.54
N VAL A 197 0.40 -6.63 -8.40
CA VAL A 197 -0.96 -6.07 -8.33
C VAL A 197 -1.36 -6.04 -6.86
N GLY A 198 -1.17 -4.88 -6.23
CA GLY A 198 -1.39 -4.65 -4.80
C GLY A 198 -2.82 -4.90 -4.38
N VAL A 199 -3.77 -4.40 -5.17
CA VAL A 199 -5.19 -4.55 -4.90
C VAL A 199 -5.98 -4.86 -6.17
N LYS A 200 -6.85 -5.86 -6.04
CA LYS A 200 -7.89 -6.22 -7.00
C LYS A 200 -9.05 -6.82 -6.23
N SER A 201 -10.27 -6.34 -6.47
CA SER A 201 -11.44 -6.91 -5.80
C SER A 201 -12.68 -6.89 -6.70
N ARG A 202 -13.77 -7.47 -6.20
CA ARG A 202 -15.12 -7.34 -6.77
C ARG A 202 -16.07 -7.05 -5.61
N THR A 203 -16.89 -6.00 -5.73
CA THR A 203 -17.98 -5.76 -4.77
C THR A 203 -19.02 -6.89 -4.87
N VAL A 204 -19.31 -7.56 -3.76
CA VAL A 204 -20.38 -8.57 -3.68
C VAL A 204 -21.67 -7.90 -3.19
N CYS A 205 -22.60 -7.61 -4.10
CA CYS A 205 -23.97 -7.24 -3.72
C CYS A 205 -24.78 -8.52 -3.43
N LYS A 206 -25.18 -8.73 -2.17
CA LYS A 206 -26.13 -9.80 -1.81
C LYS A 206 -27.51 -9.49 -2.41
N SER A 207 -27.95 -10.29 -3.37
CA SER A 207 -29.37 -10.45 -3.67
C SER A 207 -29.81 -11.88 -3.35
N GLY A 208 -30.53 -12.06 -2.24
CA GLY A 208 -31.35 -13.25 -1.95
C GLY A 208 -30.63 -14.44 -1.31
N LEU A 209 -31.06 -14.76 -0.08
CA LEU A 209 -31.01 -16.05 0.65
C LEU A 209 -30.06 -17.14 0.12
N GLY A 210 -28.88 -17.21 0.72
CA GLY A 210 -27.96 -18.35 0.64
C GLY A 210 -26.69 -18.02 1.41
N HIS A 211 -26.35 -18.83 2.41
CA HIS A 211 -25.18 -18.61 3.27
C HIS A 211 -23.91 -18.50 2.44
N ALA A 212 -23.34 -17.30 2.39
CA ALA A 212 -21.97 -17.05 1.98
C ALA A 212 -21.27 -16.30 3.11
N THR A 213 -20.41 -17.02 3.83
CA THR A 213 -19.45 -16.42 4.76
C THR A 213 -18.32 -15.86 3.91
N VAL A 214 -18.31 -14.54 3.73
CA VAL A 214 -17.13 -13.79 3.28
C VAL A 214 -16.86 -12.77 4.36
N ALA A 215 -15.79 -12.97 5.12
CA ALA A 215 -15.28 -11.99 6.06
C ALA A 215 -14.64 -10.85 5.26
N ALA A 216 -15.39 -9.77 5.03
CA ALA A 216 -14.78 -8.47 4.77
C ALA A 216 -14.32 -7.93 6.12
N GLY A 217 -13.02 -8.01 6.39
CA GLY A 217 -12.40 -7.33 7.51
C GLY A 217 -12.11 -5.89 7.13
N GLU A 218 -13.06 -4.98 7.40
CA GLU A 218 -12.76 -3.56 7.59
C GLU A 218 -11.99 -3.42 8.91
N THR A 219 -10.68 -3.65 8.85
CA THR A 219 -9.68 -3.18 9.84
C THR A 219 -8.35 -3.14 9.10
N SER A 220 -7.65 -2.00 9.16
CA SER A 220 -6.35 -1.74 8.50
C SER A 220 -5.39 -2.92 8.56
N PHE A 221 -5.40 -3.77 7.53
CA PHE A 221 -4.44 -4.86 7.29
C PHE A 221 -4.72 -5.47 5.90
N CYS A 222 -4.09 -4.94 4.85
CA CYS A 222 -3.99 -5.65 3.57
C CYS A 222 -2.70 -6.48 3.56
N ALA A 223 -2.77 -7.73 4.05
CA ALA A 223 -1.71 -8.72 3.81
C ALA A 223 -2.05 -9.48 2.52
N ALA A 224 -1.35 -9.19 1.43
CA ALA A 224 -1.49 -9.95 0.20
C ALA A 224 -0.60 -11.20 0.25
N LEU A 225 -1.23 -12.38 0.18
CA LEU A 225 -0.61 -13.68 0.48
C LEU A 225 0.21 -14.21 -0.70
N CYS A 226 1.52 -14.38 -0.52
CA CYS A 226 2.36 -15.18 -1.43
C CYS A 226 3.00 -16.33 -0.64
N ARG A 227 2.90 -17.58 -1.13
CA ARG A 227 3.42 -18.78 -0.44
C ARG A 227 4.94 -18.90 -0.63
N CYS A 228 5.68 -19.10 0.46
CA CYS A 228 7.06 -19.57 0.41
C CYS A 228 7.13 -20.91 -0.34
N ARG A 229 7.93 -21.01 -1.40
CA ARG A 229 8.50 -22.30 -1.81
C ARG A 229 9.79 -22.50 -1.03
N SER A 230 9.79 -23.46 -0.11
CA SER A 230 11.01 -23.96 0.51
C SER A 230 11.82 -24.69 -0.57
N SER A 231 12.95 -24.12 -0.99
CA SER A 231 13.99 -24.85 -1.71
C SER A 231 14.81 -25.66 -0.71
N MET A 232 14.82 -26.99 -0.88
CA MET A 232 15.87 -27.88 -0.35
C MET A 232 17.14 -27.73 -1.16
#